data_AF-U9SSG5-F1
#
_entry.id   AF-U9SSG5-F1
#
_cell.length_a   1.000
_cell.length_b   1.000
_cell.length_c   1.000
_cell.angle_alpha   90.00
_cell.angle_beta   90.00
_cell.angle_gamma   90.00
#
_symmetry.space_group_name_H-M   'P 1'
#
loop_
_entity.id
_entity.type
_entity.pdbx_description
1 polymer ?
#
loop_
_entity_poly.entity_id
_entity_poly.type
_entity_poly.pdbx_seq_one_letter_code
_entity_poly.pdbx_strand_id
1 'polypeptide(L)'
;MVVDCGGGTVDLTTRKLLRDNKLSEITERTGDFCGGSYVDREFIKFLSRKLGRATINLLTENNYGQLQYMIQQFCSKLKFHFTGNPVGFEPFEFDIEEICPILKQYCNDEIKEKMEDDDWIIYIEFEDLKSMFDPAIGKIIRLIRGQLSSSNEVCNAIFLVGGFSESKYLQMRVKEEFGPPIIVPRQPIAAVVRGACDYGLKMSTIVDRTLKYTYGIKVARYRRAGDPKSQIVPEAQYLTYEFDRLVTRGTKVGVDEKFSDTYIPPDPKQKSISFPIYTTTELNAKFCNEPGMRYHGELQIKLPDVHLGKSRKIEFSLIFGKLELVAKARNVNTGKSYETIFELDF
;
A
#
# COMPACT_ATOMS: atom_id res chain seq x y z
N MET A 1 -0.62 -11.17 12.87
CA MET A 1 -0.72 -10.58 11.51
C MET A 1 -2.04 -9.85 11.38
N VAL A 2 -2.06 -8.71 10.68
CA VAL A 2 -3.29 -8.01 10.30
C VAL A 2 -3.43 -8.10 8.78
N VAL A 3 -4.62 -8.45 8.31
CA VAL A 3 -5.00 -8.56 6.89
C VAL A 3 -6.18 -7.62 6.69
N ASP A 4 -5.92 -6.46 6.08
CA ASP A 4 -6.94 -5.47 5.74
C ASP A 4 -7.56 -5.82 4.40
N CYS A 5 -8.71 -6.50 4.44
CA CYS A 5 -9.48 -6.87 3.27
C CYS A 5 -10.44 -5.73 2.90
N GLY A 6 -9.91 -4.75 2.18
CA GLY A 6 -10.69 -3.62 1.66
C GLY A 6 -11.57 -4.00 0.46
N GLY A 7 -12.21 -2.99 -0.13
CA GLY A 7 -12.96 -3.15 -1.38
C GLY A 7 -12.04 -3.32 -2.59
N GLY A 8 -11.02 -2.46 -2.73
CA GLY A 8 -10.10 -2.47 -3.87
C GLY A 8 -8.82 -3.27 -3.61
N THR A 9 -8.17 -3.01 -2.49
CA THR A 9 -6.89 -3.60 -2.11
C THR A 9 -7.04 -4.55 -0.94
N VAL A 10 -6.08 -5.46 -0.80
CA VAL A 10 -5.85 -6.19 0.42
C VAL A 10 -4.41 -5.95 0.86
N ASP A 11 -4.22 -5.50 2.09
CA ASP A 11 -2.93 -5.10 2.64
C ASP A 11 -2.62 -5.88 3.92
N LEU A 12 -1.39 -6.37 4.04
CA LEU A 12 -0.96 -7.25 5.14
C LEU A 12 0.22 -6.64 5.89
N THR A 13 0.20 -6.78 7.21
CA THR A 13 1.34 -6.44 8.07
C THR A 13 1.47 -7.45 9.21
N THR A 14 2.71 -7.81 9.55
CA THR A 14 3.01 -8.66 10.70
C THR A 14 3.65 -7.80 11.77
N ARG A 15 3.00 -7.77 12.95
CA ARG A 15 3.42 -6.98 14.11
C ARG A 15 3.70 -7.90 15.28
N LYS A 16 4.73 -7.57 16.05
CA LYS A 16 5.03 -8.19 17.34
C LYS A 16 4.43 -7.35 18.45
N LEU A 17 3.64 -7.98 19.32
CA LEU A 17 3.20 -7.37 20.56
C LEU A 17 4.32 -7.50 21.60
N LEU A 18 4.83 -6.37 22.07
CA LEU A 18 5.84 -6.26 23.11
C LEU A 18 5.18 -6.02 24.47
N ARG A 19 6.02 -5.95 25.52
CA ARG A 19 5.59 -5.49 26.84
C ARG A 19 4.98 -4.09 26.76
N ASP A 20 4.12 -3.75 27.70
CA ASP A 20 3.43 -2.46 27.80
C ASP A 20 2.52 -2.11 26.61
N ASN A 21 1.98 -3.13 25.93
CA ASN A 21 1.10 -3.00 24.76
C ASN A 21 1.72 -2.21 23.60
N LYS A 22 3.04 -2.34 23.43
CA LYS A 22 3.78 -1.73 22.34
C LYS A 22 3.86 -2.67 21.14
N LEU A 23 3.95 -2.10 19.93
CA LEU A 23 3.95 -2.85 18.68
C LEU A 23 5.22 -2.57 17.88
N SER A 24 5.89 -3.64 17.45
CA SER A 24 7.06 -3.64 16.57
C SER A 24 6.72 -4.24 15.21
N GLU A 25 7.35 -3.78 14.12
CA GLU A 25 7.14 -4.33 12.79
C GLU A 25 8.09 -5.52 12.53
N ILE A 26 7.57 -6.67 12.08
CA ILE A 26 8.41 -7.86 11.84
C ILE A 26 8.85 -7.92 10.36
N THR A 27 7.93 -7.62 9.45
CA THR A 27 8.11 -7.81 8.01
C THR A 27 7.63 -6.59 7.25
N GLU A 28 8.15 -6.38 6.04
CA GLU A 28 7.59 -5.42 5.10
C GLU A 28 6.10 -5.71 4.83
N ARG A 29 5.34 -4.66 4.50
CA ARG A 29 3.94 -4.78 4.15
C ARG A 29 3.81 -5.37 2.75
N THR A 30 2.85 -6.26 2.55
CA THR A 30 2.52 -6.83 1.23
C THR A 30 1.07 -6.56 0.91
N GLY A 31 0.73 -6.38 -0.37
CA GLY A 31 -0.66 -6.25 -0.80
C GLY A 31 -0.84 -6.56 -2.27
N ASP A 32 -2.10 -6.72 -2.68
CA ASP A 32 -2.52 -6.89 -4.07
C ASP A 32 -3.93 -6.35 -4.28
N PHE A 33 -4.31 -6.16 -5.54
CA PHE A 33 -5.66 -5.79 -5.92
C PHE A 33 -6.54 -7.04 -6.01
N CYS A 34 -7.15 -7.38 -4.87
CA CYS A 34 -8.00 -8.57 -4.72
C CYS A 34 -9.10 -8.42 -3.65
N GLY A 35 -9.49 -7.18 -3.34
CA GLY A 35 -10.54 -6.89 -2.37
C GLY A 35 -11.96 -7.23 -2.87
N GLY A 36 -12.97 -6.89 -2.06
CA GLY A 36 -14.37 -7.26 -2.33
C GLY A 36 -14.93 -6.80 -3.69
N SER A 37 -14.44 -5.70 -4.25
CA SER A 37 -14.84 -5.19 -5.57
C SER A 37 -14.46 -6.13 -6.72
N TYR A 38 -13.51 -7.04 -6.50
CA TYR A 38 -13.18 -8.07 -7.48
C TYR A 38 -14.27 -9.13 -7.58
N VAL A 39 -14.97 -9.42 -6.47
CA VAL A 39 -16.17 -10.28 -6.49
C VAL A 39 -17.29 -9.59 -7.29
N ASP A 40 -17.45 -8.27 -7.10
CA ASP A 40 -18.47 -7.50 -7.82
C ASP A 40 -18.19 -7.50 -9.33
N ARG A 41 -16.92 -7.44 -9.74
CA ARG A 41 -16.51 -7.58 -11.14
C ARG A 41 -16.82 -8.97 -11.71
N GLU A 42 -16.60 -10.03 -10.94
CA GLU A 42 -16.97 -11.38 -11.39
C GLU A 42 -18.49 -11.55 -11.49
N PHE A 43 -19.27 -10.92 -10.61
CA PHE A 43 -20.73 -10.85 -10.74
C PHE A 43 -21.16 -10.15 -12.04
N ILE A 44 -20.57 -9.00 -12.38
CA ILE A 44 -20.87 -8.32 -13.66
C ILE A 44 -20.45 -9.18 -14.87
N LYS A 45 -19.35 -9.92 -14.79
CA LYS A 45 -18.96 -10.88 -15.85
C LYS A 45 -19.96 -12.02 -15.97
N PHE A 46 -20.46 -12.54 -14.85
CA PHE A 46 -21.52 -13.54 -14.85
C PHE A 46 -22.78 -13.02 -15.55
N LEU A 47 -23.26 -11.82 -15.19
CA LEU A 47 -24.39 -11.20 -15.88
C LEU A 47 -24.10 -10.98 -17.36
N SER A 48 -22.89 -10.57 -17.72
CA SER A 48 -22.49 -10.38 -19.13
C SER A 48 -22.54 -11.68 -19.95
N ARG A 49 -22.35 -12.85 -19.31
CA ARG A 49 -22.49 -14.15 -19.98
C ARG A 49 -23.96 -14.55 -20.17
N LYS A 50 -24.84 -14.15 -19.25
CA LYS A 50 -26.28 -14.45 -19.30
C LYS A 50 -27.05 -13.49 -20.21
N LEU A 51 -26.76 -12.19 -20.10
CA LEU A 51 -27.48 -11.08 -20.71
C LEU A 51 -26.75 -10.45 -21.90
N GLY A 52 -25.56 -10.96 -22.24
CA GLY A 52 -24.73 -10.43 -23.33
C GLY A 52 -23.86 -9.26 -22.90
N ARG A 53 -22.63 -9.22 -23.43
CA ARG A 53 -21.64 -8.17 -23.09
C ARG A 53 -22.08 -6.79 -23.56
N ALA A 54 -22.71 -6.71 -24.74
CA ALA A 54 -23.20 -5.44 -25.30
C ALA A 54 -24.26 -4.81 -24.39
N THR A 55 -25.20 -5.61 -23.89
CA THR A 55 -26.24 -5.18 -22.95
C THR A 55 -25.67 -4.55 -21.69
N ILE A 56 -24.71 -5.22 -21.04
CA ILE A 56 -24.06 -4.72 -19.82
C ILE A 56 -23.22 -3.47 -20.10
N ASN A 57 -22.54 -3.40 -21.25
CA ASN A 57 -21.78 -2.21 -21.64
C ASN A 57 -22.72 -1.01 -21.86
N LEU A 58 -23.81 -1.18 -22.59
CA LEU A 58 -24.81 -0.13 -22.81
C LEU A 58 -25.43 0.36 -21.50
N LEU A 59 -25.73 -0.56 -20.56
CA LEU A 59 -26.18 -0.19 -19.22
C LEU A 59 -25.11 0.61 -18.46
N THR A 60 -23.85 0.20 -18.57
CA THR A 60 -22.73 0.89 -17.92
C THR A 60 -22.55 2.31 -18.44
N GLU A 61 -22.65 2.50 -19.76
CA GLU A 61 -22.45 3.78 -20.44
C GLU A 61 -23.62 4.74 -20.24
N ASN A 62 -24.85 4.23 -20.30
CA ASN A 62 -26.06 5.08 -20.33
C ASN A 62 -26.79 5.14 -18.98
N ASN A 63 -26.62 4.16 -18.10
CA ASN A 63 -27.31 4.07 -16.80
C ASN A 63 -26.42 3.51 -15.68
N TYR A 64 -25.23 4.07 -15.51
CA TYR A 64 -24.27 3.63 -14.49
C TYR A 64 -24.85 3.57 -13.07
N GLY A 65 -25.74 4.50 -12.71
CA GLY A 65 -26.42 4.49 -11.40
C GLY A 65 -27.26 3.24 -11.17
N GLN A 66 -27.94 2.74 -12.21
CA GLN A 66 -28.73 1.51 -12.12
C GLN A 66 -27.82 0.28 -12.00
N LEU A 67 -26.70 0.25 -12.73
CA LEU A 67 -25.68 -0.78 -12.56
C LEU A 67 -25.15 -0.82 -11.12
N GLN A 68 -24.87 0.34 -10.52
CA GLN A 68 -24.43 0.41 -9.13
C GLN A 68 -25.49 -0.07 -8.15
N TYR A 69 -26.76 0.29 -8.37
CA TYR A 69 -27.87 -0.23 -7.57
C TYR A 69 -27.98 -1.76 -7.68
N MET A 70 -27.86 -2.33 -8.88
CA MET A 70 -27.87 -3.77 -9.09
C MET A 70 -26.71 -4.47 -8.37
N ILE A 71 -25.49 -3.91 -8.40
CA ILE A 71 -24.34 -4.41 -7.63
C ILE A 71 -24.62 -4.33 -6.12
N GLN A 72 -25.25 -3.25 -5.66
CA GLN A 72 -25.63 -3.09 -4.25
C GLN A 72 -26.63 -4.18 -3.81
N GLN A 73 -27.62 -4.52 -4.65
CA GLN A 73 -28.56 -5.62 -4.39
C GLN A 73 -27.85 -6.97 -4.32
N PHE A 74 -26.91 -7.23 -5.24
CA PHE A 74 -26.06 -8.42 -5.17
C PHE A 74 -25.25 -8.46 -3.86
N CYS A 75 -24.66 -7.33 -3.47
CA CYS A 75 -23.87 -7.25 -2.25
C CYS A 75 -24.70 -7.53 -1.00
N SER A 76 -25.84 -6.85 -0.88
CA SER A 76 -26.72 -6.92 0.28
C SER A 76 -27.42 -8.27 0.40
N LYS A 77 -27.93 -8.84 -0.69
CA LYS A 77 -28.71 -10.08 -0.65
C LYS A 77 -27.83 -11.33 -0.71
N LEU A 78 -26.74 -11.33 -1.48
CA LEU A 78 -25.94 -12.52 -1.74
C LEU A 78 -24.54 -12.47 -1.14
N LYS A 79 -23.72 -11.48 -1.53
CA LYS A 79 -22.27 -11.47 -1.25
C LYS A 79 -21.92 -11.60 0.23
N PHE A 80 -22.59 -10.83 1.10
CA PHE A 80 -22.30 -10.87 2.54
C PHE A 80 -22.97 -12.03 3.27
N HIS A 81 -23.99 -12.66 2.67
CA HIS A 81 -24.69 -13.83 3.21
C HIS A 81 -24.07 -15.15 2.75
N PHE A 82 -23.30 -15.16 1.66
CA PHE A 82 -22.65 -16.35 1.15
C PHE A 82 -21.62 -16.91 2.13
N THR A 83 -21.88 -18.12 2.61
CA THR A 83 -21.04 -18.82 3.60
C THR A 83 -20.07 -19.81 2.97
N GLY A 84 -20.31 -20.21 1.72
CA GLY A 84 -19.60 -21.30 1.05
C GLY A 84 -19.96 -22.70 1.53
N ASN A 85 -21.00 -22.85 2.36
CA ASN A 85 -21.55 -24.15 2.71
C ASN A 85 -22.65 -24.53 1.69
N PRO A 86 -22.51 -25.65 0.95
CA PRO A 86 -23.54 -26.08 0.00
C PRO A 86 -24.77 -26.68 0.69
N VAL A 87 -24.66 -27.12 1.95
CA VAL A 87 -25.76 -27.74 2.68
C VAL A 87 -26.83 -26.70 2.99
N GLY A 88 -28.04 -26.90 2.44
CA GLY A 88 -29.16 -25.97 2.61
C GLY A 88 -29.03 -24.68 1.81
N PHE A 89 -28.15 -24.65 0.79
CA PHE A 89 -28.12 -23.55 -0.16
C PHE A 89 -29.31 -23.64 -1.10
N GLU A 90 -30.11 -22.58 -1.16
CA GLU A 90 -31.18 -22.42 -2.14
C GLU A 90 -30.71 -21.45 -3.23
N PRO A 91 -30.91 -21.77 -4.52
CA PRO A 91 -30.60 -20.85 -5.60
C PRO A 91 -31.26 -19.51 -5.39
N PHE A 92 -30.52 -18.43 -5.64
CA PHE A 92 -31.07 -17.08 -5.45
C PHE A 92 -31.72 -16.59 -6.73
N GLU A 93 -33.00 -16.21 -6.65
CA GLU A 93 -33.75 -15.58 -7.72
C GLU A 93 -33.34 -14.10 -7.86
N PHE A 94 -32.54 -13.80 -8.88
CA PHE A 94 -32.14 -12.43 -9.19
C PHE A 94 -33.08 -11.84 -10.24
N ASP A 95 -34.14 -11.18 -9.76
CA ASP A 95 -35.18 -10.55 -10.59
C ASP A 95 -34.66 -9.27 -11.26
N ILE A 96 -34.47 -9.33 -12.58
CA ILE A 96 -33.99 -8.19 -13.38
C ILE A 96 -35.09 -7.15 -13.58
N GLU A 97 -36.36 -7.54 -13.62
CA GLU A 97 -37.49 -6.62 -13.78
C GLU A 97 -37.69 -5.75 -12.54
N GLU A 98 -37.53 -6.33 -11.34
CA GLU A 98 -37.57 -5.58 -10.08
C GLU A 98 -36.31 -4.71 -9.92
N ILE A 99 -35.13 -5.31 -10.12
CA ILE A 99 -33.85 -4.67 -9.74
C ILE A 99 -33.34 -3.71 -10.82
N CYS A 100 -33.56 -3.98 -12.10
CA CYS A 100 -32.97 -3.23 -13.21
C CYS A 100 -33.84 -3.28 -14.49
N PRO A 101 -35.09 -2.80 -14.45
CA PRO A 101 -36.03 -2.93 -15.58
C PRO A 101 -35.54 -2.24 -16.85
N ILE A 102 -34.72 -1.19 -16.71
CA ILE A 102 -34.13 -0.47 -17.85
C ILE A 102 -33.21 -1.37 -18.70
N LEU A 103 -32.70 -2.49 -18.15
CA LEU A 103 -31.84 -3.43 -18.85
C LEU A 103 -32.55 -4.06 -20.06
N LYS A 104 -33.89 -4.21 -19.98
CA LYS A 104 -34.71 -4.80 -21.04
C LYS A 104 -34.56 -4.07 -22.39
N GLN A 105 -34.32 -2.75 -22.38
CA GLN A 105 -34.16 -1.95 -23.59
C GLN A 105 -32.80 -2.16 -24.29
N TYR A 106 -31.82 -2.73 -23.57
CA TYR A 106 -30.47 -2.96 -24.07
C TYR A 106 -30.22 -4.40 -24.52
N CYS A 107 -31.12 -5.33 -24.20
CA CYS A 107 -31.06 -6.70 -24.70
C CYS A 107 -31.29 -6.71 -26.22
N ASN A 108 -30.55 -7.57 -26.93
CA ASN A 108 -30.92 -7.93 -28.30
C ASN A 108 -32.14 -8.86 -28.30
N ASP A 109 -32.75 -9.08 -29.47
CA ASP A 109 -34.00 -9.83 -29.58
C ASP A 109 -33.90 -11.27 -29.03
N GLU A 110 -32.79 -11.98 -29.32
CA GLU A 110 -32.56 -13.36 -28.86
C GLU A 110 -32.49 -13.45 -27.33
N ILE A 111 -31.74 -12.55 -26.68
CA ILE A 111 -31.60 -12.52 -25.22
C ILE A 111 -32.92 -12.08 -24.58
N LYS A 112 -33.62 -11.15 -25.22
CA LYS A 112 -34.90 -10.64 -24.73
C LYS A 112 -35.97 -11.73 -24.72
N GLU A 113 -36.13 -12.46 -25.82
CA GLU A 113 -37.07 -13.59 -25.93
C GLU A 113 -36.77 -14.64 -24.86
N LYS A 114 -35.51 -15.03 -24.71
CA LYS A 114 -35.10 -15.99 -23.66
C LYS A 114 -35.39 -15.49 -22.24
N MET A 115 -35.09 -14.22 -21.95
CA MET A 115 -35.35 -13.67 -20.61
C MET A 115 -36.85 -13.48 -20.36
N GLU A 116 -37.67 -13.26 -21.38
CA GLU A 116 -39.13 -13.26 -21.25
C GLU A 116 -39.67 -14.64 -20.90
N ASP A 117 -39.14 -15.71 -21.50
CA ASP A 117 -39.49 -17.11 -21.15
C ASP A 117 -39.08 -17.47 -19.71
N ASP A 118 -37.99 -16.88 -19.21
CA ASP A 118 -37.48 -17.06 -17.84
C ASP A 118 -38.07 -16.03 -16.85
N ASP A 119 -39.16 -15.32 -17.19
CA ASP A 119 -39.81 -14.27 -16.37
C ASP A 119 -38.85 -13.17 -15.86
N TRP A 120 -37.77 -12.91 -16.60
CA TRP A 120 -36.67 -12.01 -16.23
C TRP A 120 -35.90 -12.38 -14.95
N ILE A 121 -36.02 -13.64 -14.51
CA ILE A 121 -35.35 -14.15 -13.30
C ILE A 121 -34.05 -14.86 -13.69
N ILE A 122 -32.94 -14.44 -13.07
CA ILE A 122 -31.67 -15.18 -13.16
C ILE A 122 -31.45 -15.96 -11.87
N TYR A 123 -31.52 -17.29 -11.94
CA TYR A 123 -31.12 -18.16 -10.83
C TYR A 123 -29.60 -18.13 -10.68
N ILE A 124 -29.13 -17.72 -9.51
CA ILE A 124 -27.71 -17.74 -9.13
C ILE A 124 -27.46 -18.96 -8.25
N GLU A 125 -26.73 -19.92 -8.81
CA GLU A 125 -26.43 -21.18 -8.16
C GLU A 125 -25.25 -21.07 -7.19
N PHE A 126 -25.09 -22.10 -6.35
CA PHE A 126 -23.97 -22.18 -5.41
C PHE A 126 -22.62 -22.03 -6.11
N GLU A 127 -22.42 -22.76 -7.21
CA GLU A 127 -21.15 -22.75 -7.94
C GLU A 127 -20.93 -21.42 -8.68
N ASP A 128 -22.00 -20.73 -9.08
CA ASP A 128 -21.89 -19.39 -9.65
C ASP A 128 -21.31 -18.42 -8.63
N LEU A 129 -21.89 -18.34 -7.42
CA LEU A 129 -21.35 -17.51 -6.34
C LEU A 129 -19.92 -17.91 -6.00
N LYS A 130 -19.68 -19.20 -5.78
CA LYS A 130 -18.35 -19.70 -5.45
C LYS A 130 -17.31 -19.27 -6.50
N SER A 131 -17.64 -19.38 -7.78
CA SER A 131 -16.76 -18.97 -8.88
C SER A 131 -16.48 -17.45 -8.91
N MET A 132 -17.39 -16.62 -8.42
CA MET A 132 -17.20 -15.17 -8.31
C MET A 132 -16.21 -14.81 -7.19
N PHE A 133 -16.19 -15.59 -6.10
CA PHE A 133 -15.35 -15.32 -4.94
C PHE A 133 -13.94 -15.92 -5.03
N ASP A 134 -13.84 -17.14 -5.55
CA ASP A 134 -12.61 -17.94 -5.53
C ASP A 134 -11.38 -17.23 -6.10
N PRO A 135 -11.45 -16.46 -7.20
CA PRO A 135 -10.29 -15.74 -7.72
C PRO A 135 -9.72 -14.71 -6.73
N ALA A 136 -10.59 -13.95 -6.06
CA ALA A 136 -10.19 -12.93 -5.09
C ALA A 136 -9.64 -13.58 -3.81
N ILE A 137 -10.38 -14.53 -3.24
CA ILE A 137 -9.98 -15.26 -2.02
C ILE A 137 -8.67 -16.04 -2.24
N GLY A 138 -8.51 -16.68 -3.40
CA GLY A 138 -7.28 -17.40 -3.74
C GLY A 138 -6.05 -16.49 -3.73
N LYS A 139 -6.17 -15.25 -4.22
CA LYS A 139 -5.10 -14.26 -4.12
C LYS A 139 -4.79 -13.89 -2.67
N ILE A 140 -5.81 -13.64 -1.85
CA ILE A 140 -5.67 -13.30 -0.43
C ILE A 140 -4.93 -14.43 0.33
N ILE A 141 -5.33 -15.68 0.11
CA ILE A 141 -4.66 -16.85 0.73
C ILE A 141 -3.17 -16.88 0.34
N ARG A 142 -2.83 -16.64 -0.93
CA ARG A 142 -1.42 -16.60 -1.36
C ARG A 142 -0.64 -15.46 -0.68
N LEU A 143 -1.25 -14.29 -0.52
CA LEU A 143 -0.63 -13.17 0.21
C LEU A 143 -0.37 -13.53 1.67
N ILE A 144 -1.36 -14.09 2.37
CA ILE A 144 -1.20 -14.52 3.77
C ILE A 144 -0.08 -15.55 3.89
N ARG A 145 -0.06 -16.55 2.99
CA ARG A 145 0.99 -17.58 2.96
C ARG A 145 2.38 -16.97 2.75
N GLY A 146 2.51 -16.05 1.80
CA GLY A 146 3.77 -15.34 1.52
C GLY A 146 4.25 -14.52 2.72
N GLN A 147 3.34 -13.82 3.39
CA GLN A 147 3.63 -13.00 4.57
C GLN A 147 4.00 -13.85 5.79
N LEU A 148 3.41 -15.03 5.94
CA LEU A 148 3.80 -15.98 6.99
C LEU A 148 5.19 -16.57 6.70
N SER A 149 5.50 -16.89 5.43
CA SER A 149 6.81 -17.44 5.07
C SER A 149 7.96 -16.43 5.07
N SER A 150 7.68 -15.13 5.05
CA SER A 150 8.72 -14.08 5.06
C SER A 150 9.27 -13.77 6.45
N SER A 151 8.71 -14.39 7.49
CA SER A 151 9.10 -14.21 8.89
C SER A 151 9.60 -15.54 9.47
N ASN A 152 10.72 -15.48 10.21
CA ASN A 152 11.18 -16.61 11.03
C ASN A 152 10.41 -16.71 12.38
N GLU A 153 9.58 -15.72 12.70
CA GLU A 153 8.73 -15.75 13.90
C GLU A 153 7.39 -16.45 13.64
N VAL A 154 6.92 -17.22 14.63
CA VAL A 154 5.61 -17.89 14.61
C VAL A 154 4.49 -16.86 14.75
N CYS A 155 3.52 -16.90 13.83
CA CYS A 155 2.34 -16.05 13.91
C CYS A 155 1.32 -16.61 14.92
N ASN A 156 1.07 -15.89 16.02
CA ASN A 156 0.12 -16.33 17.05
C ASN A 156 -1.36 -16.07 16.73
N ALA A 157 -1.67 -15.14 15.82
CA ALA A 157 -3.05 -14.81 15.43
C ALA A 157 -3.08 -14.02 14.12
N ILE A 158 -4.16 -14.18 13.35
CA ILE A 158 -4.45 -13.40 12.14
C ILE A 158 -5.73 -12.60 12.37
N PHE A 159 -5.64 -11.28 12.24
CA PHE A 159 -6.78 -10.37 12.34
C PHE A 159 -7.26 -10.01 10.93
N LEU A 160 -8.51 -10.36 10.61
CA LEU A 160 -9.17 -9.95 9.37
C LEU A 160 -9.93 -8.64 9.62
N VAL A 161 -9.52 -7.57 8.95
CA VAL A 161 -10.12 -6.22 9.06
C VAL A 161 -10.54 -5.71 7.68
N GLY A 162 -11.19 -4.55 7.60
CA GLY A 162 -11.75 -4.02 6.36
C GLY A 162 -13.13 -4.60 6.03
N GLY A 163 -13.85 -3.94 5.12
CA GLY A 163 -15.25 -4.29 4.82
C GLY A 163 -15.43 -5.67 4.20
N PHE A 164 -14.47 -6.16 3.41
CA PHE A 164 -14.59 -7.48 2.79
C PHE A 164 -14.36 -8.61 3.79
N SER A 165 -13.71 -8.34 4.93
CA SER A 165 -13.58 -9.30 6.04
C SER A 165 -14.91 -9.68 6.70
N GLU A 166 -16.02 -9.00 6.37
CA GLU A 166 -17.37 -9.39 6.81
C GLU A 166 -17.90 -10.63 6.07
N SER A 167 -17.35 -10.94 4.89
CA SER A 167 -17.73 -12.11 4.10
C SER A 167 -17.50 -13.41 4.88
N LYS A 168 -18.57 -14.18 5.11
CA LYS A 168 -18.50 -15.47 5.80
C LYS A 168 -17.68 -16.48 5.00
N TYR A 169 -17.80 -16.47 3.68
CA TYR A 169 -17.00 -17.34 2.83
C TYR A 169 -15.50 -17.03 2.92
N LEU A 170 -15.09 -15.75 2.90
CA LEU A 170 -13.68 -15.38 3.13
C LEU A 170 -13.19 -15.86 4.50
N GLN A 171 -13.96 -15.62 5.56
CA GLN A 171 -13.59 -16.05 6.90
C GLN A 171 -13.43 -17.58 7.00
N MET A 172 -14.35 -18.34 6.39
CA MET A 172 -14.30 -19.80 6.36
C MET A 172 -13.04 -20.28 5.62
N ARG A 173 -12.80 -19.78 4.41
CA ARG A 173 -11.64 -20.18 3.59
C ARG A 173 -10.30 -19.88 4.26
N VAL A 174 -10.17 -18.73 4.93
CA VAL A 174 -8.95 -18.40 5.67
C VAL A 174 -8.78 -19.32 6.90
N LYS A 175 -9.87 -19.69 7.59
CA LYS A 175 -9.80 -20.62 8.74
C LYS A 175 -9.41 -22.05 8.34
N GLU A 176 -9.86 -22.51 7.18
CA GLU A 176 -9.50 -23.85 6.66
C GLU A 176 -8.03 -23.92 6.24
N GLU A 177 -7.48 -22.83 5.71
CA GLU A 177 -6.13 -22.79 5.15
C GLU A 177 -5.03 -22.56 6.19
N PHE A 178 -5.33 -21.91 7.32
CA PHE A 178 -4.31 -21.44 8.27
C PHE A 178 -4.59 -21.90 9.71
N GLY A 179 -3.55 -22.42 10.36
CA GLY A 179 -3.61 -22.89 11.74
C GLY A 179 -3.75 -21.81 12.83
N PRO A 180 -3.14 -20.61 12.73
CA PRO A 180 -3.31 -19.57 13.74
C PRO A 180 -4.78 -19.15 13.90
N PRO A 181 -5.23 -18.77 15.12
CA PRO A 181 -6.55 -18.22 15.34
C PRO A 181 -6.87 -17.06 14.39
N ILE A 182 -8.00 -17.17 13.68
CA ILE A 182 -8.52 -16.13 12.80
C ILE A 182 -9.55 -15.29 13.56
N ILE A 183 -9.22 -14.02 13.79
CA ILE A 183 -10.02 -13.09 14.59
C ILE A 183 -10.58 -12.02 13.67
N VAL A 184 -11.91 -11.86 13.66
CA VAL A 184 -12.59 -10.76 12.96
C VAL A 184 -13.19 -9.85 14.02
N PRO A 185 -12.76 -8.57 14.12
CA PRO A 185 -13.37 -7.63 15.05
C PRO A 185 -14.87 -7.45 14.79
N ARG A 186 -15.63 -7.00 15.80
CA ARG A 186 -17.08 -6.77 15.67
C ARG A 186 -17.44 -5.79 14.54
N GLN A 187 -16.56 -4.81 14.28
CA GLN A 187 -16.71 -3.82 13.20
C GLN A 187 -15.40 -3.75 12.42
N PRO A 188 -15.13 -4.71 11.53
CA PRO A 188 -13.85 -4.81 10.84
C PRO A 188 -13.62 -3.62 9.91
N ILE A 189 -14.68 -3.07 9.29
CA ILE A 189 -14.62 -1.87 8.45
C ILE A 189 -14.12 -0.62 9.21
N ALA A 190 -14.38 -0.53 10.52
CA ALA A 190 -13.99 0.61 11.35
C ALA A 190 -12.64 0.41 12.05
N ALA A 191 -12.01 -0.77 11.94
CA ALA A 191 -10.81 -1.10 12.70
C ALA A 191 -9.63 -0.18 12.36
N VAL A 192 -9.46 0.17 11.08
CA VAL A 192 -8.37 1.04 10.60
C VAL A 192 -8.52 2.46 11.16
N VAL A 193 -9.70 3.08 11.01
CA VAL A 193 -9.92 4.46 11.50
C VAL A 193 -9.85 4.56 13.02
N ARG A 194 -10.29 3.52 13.75
CA ARG A 194 -10.13 3.45 15.20
C ARG A 194 -8.68 3.34 15.62
N GLY A 195 -7.93 2.43 14.98
CA GLY A 195 -6.50 2.30 15.23
C GLY A 195 -5.72 3.59 14.91
N ALA A 196 -6.12 4.33 13.87
CA ALA A 196 -5.54 5.64 13.56
C ALA A 196 -5.81 6.68 14.66
N CYS A 197 -7.04 6.74 15.18
CA CYS A 197 -7.39 7.62 16.30
C CYS A 197 -6.60 7.26 17.57
N ASP A 198 -6.57 5.98 17.93
CA ASP A 198 -5.81 5.49 19.09
C ASP A 198 -4.31 5.78 18.95
N TYR A 199 -3.75 5.61 17.76
CA TYR A 199 -2.35 5.95 17.47
C TYR A 199 -2.10 7.46 17.60
N GLY A 200 -3.00 8.31 17.09
CA GLY A 200 -2.89 9.76 17.23
C GLY A 200 -2.89 10.21 18.69
N LEU A 201 -3.68 9.56 19.54
CA LEU A 201 -3.71 9.81 20.99
C LEU A 201 -2.45 9.32 21.71
N LYS A 202 -1.83 8.24 21.22
CA LYS A 202 -0.63 7.64 21.83
C LYS A 202 0.33 7.08 20.78
N MET A 203 1.07 7.98 20.13
CA MET A 203 2.01 7.62 19.05
C MET A 203 3.13 6.68 19.51
N SER A 204 3.46 6.69 20.82
CA SER A 204 4.46 5.80 21.43
C SER A 204 4.06 4.32 21.46
N THR A 205 2.86 3.98 21.00
CA THR A 205 2.38 2.60 20.84
C THR A 205 3.18 1.85 19.78
N ILE A 206 3.58 2.51 18.69
CA ILE A 206 4.44 1.93 17.65
C ILE A 206 5.88 2.31 17.99
N VAL A 207 6.74 1.32 18.23
CA VAL A 207 8.12 1.58 18.69
C VAL A 207 9.13 1.64 17.57
N ASP A 208 8.84 0.94 16.47
CA ASP A 208 9.70 0.89 15.30
C ASP A 208 8.90 0.63 14.02
N ARG A 209 9.55 0.91 12.89
CA ARG A 209 9.05 0.67 11.54
C ARG A 209 10.16 0.11 10.67
N THR A 210 9.81 -0.68 9.66
CA THR A 210 10.77 -1.17 8.67
C THR A 210 10.76 -0.28 7.44
N LEU A 211 11.92 0.25 7.04
CA LEU A 211 12.01 1.15 5.88
C LEU A 211 11.74 0.43 4.56
N LYS A 212 10.83 0.97 3.74
CA LYS A 212 10.51 0.48 2.38
C LYS A 212 11.55 0.86 1.33
N TYR A 213 12.36 1.88 1.61
CA TYR A 213 13.35 2.41 0.68
C TYR A 213 14.71 2.58 1.36
N THR A 214 15.75 2.55 0.55
CA THR A 214 17.08 3.04 0.88
C THR A 214 17.06 4.56 0.72
N TYR A 215 17.53 5.28 1.74
CA TYR A 215 17.55 6.74 1.78
C TYR A 215 18.99 7.25 1.78
N GLY A 216 19.19 8.37 1.09
CA GLY A 216 20.47 9.04 1.02
C GLY A 216 20.35 10.39 0.37
N ILE A 217 21.49 11.02 0.16
CA ILE A 217 21.58 12.35 -0.42
C ILE A 217 22.52 12.40 -1.61
N LYS A 218 22.28 13.34 -2.51
CA LYS A 218 23.21 13.65 -3.60
C LYS A 218 24.34 14.52 -3.06
N VAL A 219 25.56 14.01 -3.09
CA VAL A 219 26.76 14.74 -2.68
C VAL A 219 27.75 14.84 -3.84
N ALA A 220 28.67 15.79 -3.76
CA ALA A 220 29.78 15.91 -4.70
C ALA A 220 31.08 15.51 -4.00
N ARG A 221 31.76 14.51 -4.54
CA ARG A 221 33.07 14.06 -4.06
C ARG A 221 34.14 14.18 -5.13
N TYR A 222 35.41 14.08 -4.74
CA TYR A 222 36.50 13.99 -5.69
C TYR A 222 36.34 12.77 -6.60
N ARG A 223 36.61 12.99 -7.90
CA ARG A 223 36.54 11.97 -8.93
C ARG A 223 37.57 10.87 -8.69
N ARG A 224 37.16 9.62 -8.94
CA ARG A 224 37.97 8.41 -8.85
C ARG A 224 38.09 7.76 -10.23
N ALA A 225 39.10 6.91 -10.40
CA ALA A 225 39.22 6.11 -11.62
C ALA A 225 37.99 5.19 -11.76
N GLY A 226 37.37 5.18 -12.94
CA GLY A 226 36.16 4.41 -13.21
C GLY A 226 34.83 5.14 -13.00
N ASP A 227 34.83 6.38 -12.49
CA ASP A 227 33.59 7.15 -12.35
C ASP A 227 32.93 7.43 -13.72
N PRO A 228 31.60 7.24 -13.85
CA PRO A 228 30.90 7.48 -15.10
C PRO A 228 30.93 8.96 -15.50
N LYS A 229 31.16 9.24 -16.78
CA LYS A 229 31.20 10.62 -17.30
C LYS A 229 29.88 11.38 -17.07
N SER A 230 28.75 10.67 -17.03
CA SER A 230 27.42 11.24 -16.77
C SER A 230 27.25 11.82 -15.37
N GLN A 231 28.15 11.50 -14.43
CA GLN A 231 28.11 11.99 -13.05
C GLN A 231 29.02 13.19 -12.80
N ILE A 232 29.82 13.59 -13.79
CA ILE A 232 30.77 14.69 -13.62
C ILE A 232 30.01 15.99 -13.37
N VAL A 233 30.43 16.75 -12.37
CA VAL A 233 29.83 18.06 -12.07
C VAL A 233 30.20 19.03 -13.20
N PRO A 234 29.24 19.64 -13.91
CA PRO A 234 29.52 20.43 -15.11
C PRO A 234 30.53 21.57 -14.91
N GLU A 235 30.44 22.27 -13.78
CA GLU A 235 31.27 23.42 -13.43
C GLU A 235 32.53 23.04 -12.62
N ALA A 236 32.68 21.76 -12.27
CA ALA A 236 33.78 21.26 -11.45
C ALA A 236 34.17 19.84 -11.88
N GLN A 237 34.89 19.72 -13.00
CA GLN A 237 35.20 18.41 -13.62
C GLN A 237 36.04 17.46 -12.75
N TYR A 238 36.67 17.98 -11.68
CA TYR A 238 37.38 17.18 -10.67
C TYR A 238 36.43 16.56 -9.62
N LEU A 239 35.14 16.90 -9.66
CA LEU A 239 34.09 16.38 -8.81
C LEU A 239 33.14 15.47 -9.59
N THR A 240 32.51 14.58 -8.84
CA THR A 240 31.51 13.64 -9.33
C THR A 240 30.37 13.58 -8.33
N TYR A 241 29.13 13.61 -8.84
CA TYR A 241 27.95 13.37 -8.02
C TYR A 241 27.88 11.90 -7.63
N GLU A 242 27.55 11.63 -6.38
CA GLU A 242 27.24 10.29 -5.90
C GLU A 242 25.98 10.30 -5.03
N PHE A 243 25.36 9.14 -4.92
CA PHE A 243 24.33 8.89 -3.92
C PHE A 243 25.03 8.41 -2.65
N ASP A 244 25.12 9.29 -1.67
CA ASP A 244 25.61 8.93 -0.36
C ASP A 244 24.47 8.36 0.48
N ARG A 245 24.56 7.07 0.74
CA ARG A 245 23.51 6.26 1.37
C ARG A 245 23.62 6.34 2.88
N LEU A 246 22.60 6.89 3.53
CA LEU A 246 22.55 7.02 4.99
C LEU A 246 21.90 5.81 5.67
N VAL A 247 20.90 5.20 5.03
CA VAL A 247 20.20 4.03 5.59
C VAL A 247 19.62 3.16 4.47
N THR A 248 19.64 1.84 4.65
CA THR A 248 19.15 0.86 3.67
C THR A 248 17.69 0.47 3.89
N ARG A 249 16.99 0.13 2.81
CA ARG A 249 15.71 -0.59 2.88
C ARG A 249 15.82 -1.82 3.79
N GLY A 250 14.74 -2.14 4.49
CA GLY A 250 14.68 -3.26 5.43
C GLY A 250 15.25 -2.96 6.81
N THR A 251 15.90 -1.80 7.00
CA THR A 251 16.36 -1.37 8.32
C THR A 251 15.15 -1.09 9.22
N LYS A 252 15.15 -1.70 10.41
CA LYS A 252 14.21 -1.39 11.47
C LYS A 252 14.67 -0.11 12.16
N VAL A 253 13.83 0.91 12.15
CA VAL A 253 14.12 2.23 12.72
C VAL A 253 13.15 2.55 13.85
N GLY A 254 13.69 2.96 14.98
CA GLY A 254 12.94 3.44 16.14
C GLY A 254 12.34 4.82 15.94
N VAL A 255 11.45 5.21 16.86
CA VAL A 255 10.91 6.58 16.92
C VAL A 255 12.03 7.59 17.18
N ASP A 256 12.13 8.60 16.32
CA ASP A 256 13.13 9.66 16.33
C ASP A 256 14.58 9.18 16.15
N GLU A 257 14.78 7.99 15.56
CA GLU A 257 16.11 7.46 15.27
C GLU A 257 16.79 8.25 14.14
N LYS A 258 18.07 8.61 14.35
CA LYS A 258 18.84 9.53 13.52
C LYS A 258 19.96 8.80 12.76
N PHE A 259 19.99 8.97 11.45
CA PHE A 259 21.11 8.59 10.59
C PHE A 259 21.79 9.86 10.09
N SER A 260 23.10 9.98 10.30
CA SER A 260 23.80 11.24 10.07
C SER A 260 25.23 11.06 9.61
N ASP A 261 25.71 12.05 8.86
CA ASP A 261 27.12 12.21 8.53
C ASP A 261 27.49 13.70 8.49
N THR A 262 28.79 13.98 8.35
CA THR A 262 29.36 15.32 8.29
C THR A 262 29.88 15.64 6.90
N TYR A 263 29.41 16.75 6.36
CA TYR A 263 29.74 17.22 5.03
C TYR A 263 30.50 18.55 5.08
N ILE A 264 31.22 18.82 3.99
CA ILE A 264 31.90 20.09 3.77
C ILE A 264 31.44 20.70 2.44
N PRO A 265 31.44 22.04 2.32
CA PRO A 265 31.08 22.72 1.09
C PRO A 265 32.04 22.38 -0.07
N PRO A 266 31.54 21.95 -1.25
CA PRO A 266 32.38 21.68 -2.43
C PRO A 266 33.24 22.89 -2.87
N ASP A 267 32.62 24.08 -2.93
CA ASP A 267 33.27 25.37 -3.18
C ASP A 267 33.52 26.12 -1.84
N PRO A 268 34.77 26.54 -1.53
CA PRO A 268 35.08 27.33 -0.33
C PRO A 268 34.36 28.68 -0.26
N LYS A 269 33.83 29.23 -1.36
CA LYS A 269 33.15 30.53 -1.42
C LYS A 269 31.62 30.45 -1.39
N GLN A 270 31.03 29.26 -1.45
CA GLN A 270 29.56 29.13 -1.51
C GLN A 270 28.88 29.67 -0.25
N LYS A 271 27.76 30.38 -0.43
CA LYS A 271 26.97 31.00 0.65
C LYS A 271 25.75 30.17 1.07
N SER A 272 25.49 29.08 0.37
CA SER A 272 24.40 28.13 0.63
C SER A 272 24.81 26.76 0.12
N ILE A 273 24.22 25.72 0.69
CA ILE A 273 24.35 24.35 0.22
C ILE A 273 22.95 23.72 0.23
N SER A 274 22.65 22.91 -0.78
CA SER A 274 21.44 22.09 -0.84
C SER A 274 21.80 20.65 -0.57
N PHE A 275 20.90 19.94 0.11
CA PHE A 275 20.96 18.50 0.33
C PHE A 275 19.77 17.83 -0.38
N PRO A 276 19.90 17.48 -1.67
CA PRO A 276 18.88 16.74 -2.39
C PRO A 276 18.80 15.31 -1.85
N ILE A 277 17.62 14.90 -1.39
CA ILE A 277 17.34 13.59 -0.79
C ILE A 277 16.74 12.69 -1.86
N TYR A 278 17.25 11.47 -1.95
CA TYR A 278 16.81 10.45 -2.91
C TYR A 278 16.42 9.17 -2.18
N THR A 279 15.48 8.44 -2.79
CA THR A 279 15.04 7.12 -2.35
C THR A 279 15.13 6.10 -3.49
N THR A 280 15.37 4.83 -3.14
CA THR A 280 15.37 3.71 -4.10
C THR A 280 15.00 2.39 -3.40
N THR A 281 14.48 1.43 -4.15
CA THR A 281 14.27 0.06 -3.66
C THR A 281 15.54 -0.78 -3.69
N GLU A 282 16.58 -0.32 -4.38
CA GLU A 282 17.87 -0.98 -4.50
C GLU A 282 18.69 -0.87 -3.22
N LEU A 283 19.35 -1.96 -2.82
CA LEU A 283 20.19 -1.97 -1.63
C LEU A 283 21.55 -1.31 -1.87
N ASN A 284 22.10 -1.41 -3.08
CA ASN A 284 23.51 -1.10 -3.39
C ASN A 284 23.69 0.02 -4.41
N ALA A 285 22.70 0.90 -4.55
CA ALA A 285 22.78 2.00 -5.50
C ALA A 285 23.92 2.98 -5.17
N LYS A 286 24.57 3.52 -6.20
CA LYS A 286 25.77 4.38 -6.05
C LYS A 286 25.58 5.79 -6.60
N PHE A 287 24.69 5.97 -7.56
CA PHE A 287 24.45 7.25 -8.22
C PHE A 287 22.96 7.62 -8.27
N CYS A 288 22.65 8.91 -8.17
CA CYS A 288 21.26 9.40 -8.11
C CYS A 288 20.49 9.32 -9.43
N ASN A 289 21.13 8.90 -10.53
CA ASN A 289 20.47 8.69 -11.82
C ASN A 289 20.36 7.21 -12.22
N GLU A 290 20.69 6.30 -11.30
CA GLU A 290 20.48 4.87 -11.53
C GLU A 290 18.98 4.56 -11.67
N PRO A 291 18.60 3.51 -12.43
CA PRO A 291 17.22 3.07 -12.51
C PRO A 291 16.63 2.81 -11.13
N GLY A 292 15.40 3.29 -10.90
CA GLY A 292 14.71 3.15 -9.61
C GLY A 292 14.96 4.28 -8.61
N MET A 293 15.89 5.19 -8.87
CA MET A 293 16.09 6.39 -8.04
C MET A 293 14.91 7.36 -8.17
N ARG A 294 14.46 7.88 -7.03
CA ARG A 294 13.41 8.91 -6.94
C ARG A 294 13.92 10.08 -6.11
N TYR A 295 13.76 11.28 -6.63
CA TYR A 295 13.98 12.50 -5.86
C TYR A 295 12.82 12.67 -4.88
N HIS A 296 13.14 12.84 -3.59
CA HIS A 296 12.15 12.95 -2.53
C HIS A 296 11.94 14.40 -2.06
N GLY A 297 12.99 15.21 -2.14
CA GLY A 297 12.96 16.62 -1.72
C GLY A 297 14.36 17.13 -1.43
N GLU A 298 14.48 18.37 -0.94
CA GLU A 298 15.79 18.91 -0.55
C GLU A 298 15.71 19.80 0.68
N LEU A 299 16.82 19.83 1.43
CA LEU A 299 17.04 20.81 2.49
C LEU A 299 18.10 21.82 2.03
N GLN A 300 17.74 23.09 1.92
CA GLN A 300 18.69 24.15 1.61
C GLN A 300 19.06 24.93 2.89
N ILE A 301 20.36 25.16 3.09
CA ILE A 301 20.86 25.92 4.24
C ILE A 301 21.75 27.09 3.80
N LYS A 302 21.85 28.10 4.66
CA LYS A 302 22.77 29.23 4.46
C LYS A 302 24.10 28.96 5.17
N LEU A 303 25.20 29.34 4.53
CA LEU A 303 26.58 29.23 5.01
C LEU A 303 27.27 30.61 4.98
N PRO A 304 26.92 31.52 5.90
CA PRO A 304 27.42 32.90 5.88
C PRO A 304 28.91 33.04 6.24
N ASP A 305 29.48 32.03 6.87
CA ASP A 305 30.85 31.91 7.41
C ASP A 305 31.90 31.61 6.33
N VAL A 306 31.79 32.24 5.16
CA VAL A 306 32.61 31.99 3.97
C VAL A 306 34.12 32.12 4.22
N HIS A 307 34.53 32.94 5.19
CA HIS A 307 35.92 33.11 5.60
C HIS A 307 36.59 31.80 6.10
N LEU A 308 35.80 30.80 6.51
CA LEU A 308 36.29 29.48 6.94
C LEU A 308 36.53 28.49 5.78
N GLY A 309 36.23 28.87 4.53
CA GLY A 309 36.54 28.05 3.35
C GLY A 309 35.92 26.65 3.39
N LYS A 310 36.74 25.60 3.26
CA LYS A 310 36.28 24.19 3.34
C LYS A 310 36.19 23.64 4.77
N SER A 311 36.66 24.38 5.77
CA SER A 311 36.64 23.93 7.18
C SER A 311 35.26 24.00 7.84
N ARG A 312 34.26 24.51 7.11
CA ARG A 312 32.86 24.58 7.54
C ARG A 312 32.25 23.18 7.54
N LYS A 313 32.07 22.61 8.73
CA LYS A 313 31.46 21.29 8.89
C LYS A 313 29.95 21.42 9.02
N ILE A 314 29.22 20.62 8.26
CA ILE A 314 27.76 20.55 8.31
C ILE A 314 27.38 19.13 8.71
N GLU A 315 26.78 18.98 9.87
CA GLU A 315 26.17 17.72 10.28
C GLU A 315 24.80 17.64 9.62
N PHE A 316 24.62 16.71 8.68
CA PHE A 316 23.32 16.43 8.07
C PHE A 316 22.77 15.11 8.63
N SER A 317 21.46 15.06 8.81
CA SER A 317 20.80 13.88 9.35
C SER A 317 19.40 13.69 8.81
N LEU A 318 19.04 12.42 8.61
CA LEU A 318 17.68 11.96 8.39
C LEU A 318 17.18 11.33 9.69
N ILE A 319 16.04 11.79 10.17
CA ILE A 319 15.42 11.32 11.41
C ILE A 319 14.10 10.63 11.04
N PHE A 320 13.95 9.38 11.48
CA PHE A 320 12.81 8.51 11.16
C PHE A 320 11.95 8.22 12.39
N GLY A 321 10.75 7.70 12.16
CA GLY A 321 10.04 6.93 13.18
C GLY A 321 8.70 7.50 13.65
N LYS A 322 8.25 8.64 13.12
CA LYS A 322 6.83 9.03 13.16
C LYS A 322 6.14 8.64 11.84
N LEU A 323 5.31 9.53 11.30
CA LEU A 323 4.74 9.43 9.95
C LEU A 323 5.53 10.25 8.93
N GLU A 324 6.62 10.86 9.36
CA GLU A 324 7.38 11.88 8.64
C GLU A 324 8.87 11.55 8.64
N LEU A 325 9.56 11.98 7.57
CA LEU A 325 11.01 12.03 7.47
C LEU A 325 11.45 13.46 7.78
N VAL A 326 12.25 13.64 8.82
CA VAL A 326 12.82 14.95 9.13
C VAL A 326 14.25 14.99 8.62
N ALA A 327 14.53 15.90 7.68
CA ALA A 327 15.89 16.21 7.30
C ALA A 327 16.36 17.42 8.11
N LYS A 328 17.48 17.26 8.80
CA LYS A 328 18.07 18.30 9.64
C LYS A 328 19.53 18.51 9.29
N ALA A 329 19.94 19.77 9.20
CA ALA A 329 21.33 20.16 8.98
C ALA A 329 21.76 21.18 10.02
N ARG A 330 22.94 20.99 10.62
CA ARG A 330 23.54 21.89 11.59
C ARG A 330 24.91 22.31 11.12
N ASN A 331 25.13 23.62 10.98
CA ASN A 331 26.47 24.18 10.82
C ASN A 331 27.18 24.04 12.17
N VAL A 332 28.22 23.21 12.23
CA VAL A 332 28.94 22.86 13.47
C VAL A 332 29.69 24.06 14.05
N ASN A 333 30.18 24.96 13.19
CA ASN A 333 30.95 26.14 13.59
C ASN A 333 30.07 27.22 14.23
N THR A 334 28.85 27.40 13.75
CA THR A 334 27.93 28.45 14.21
C THR A 334 26.84 27.94 15.15
N GLY A 335 26.63 26.62 15.22
CA GLY A 335 25.52 25.98 15.94
C GLY A 335 24.16 26.13 15.26
N LYS A 336 24.06 26.89 14.16
CA LYS A 336 22.80 27.16 13.49
C LYS A 336 22.24 25.89 12.84
N SER A 337 20.97 25.61 13.12
CA SER A 337 20.26 24.43 12.61
C SER A 337 19.16 24.83 11.63
N TYR A 338 18.89 23.93 10.69
CA TYR A 338 17.87 24.02 9.67
C TYR A 338 17.18 22.66 9.59
N GLU A 339 15.89 22.65 9.35
CA GLU A 339 15.14 21.41 9.18
C GLU A 339 14.00 21.59 8.18
N THR A 340 13.59 20.47 7.60
CA THR A 340 12.41 20.35 6.78
C THR A 340 11.80 18.97 7.01
N ILE A 341 10.50 18.86 6.79
CA ILE A 341 9.71 17.66 7.05
C ILE A 341 9.15 17.16 5.71
N PHE A 342 9.26 15.87 5.46
CA PHE A 342 8.69 15.19 4.31
C PHE A 342 7.74 14.09 4.77
N GLU A 343 6.71 13.82 3.97
CA GLU A 343 5.83 12.67 4.20
C GLU A 343 6.57 11.36 3.88
N LEU A 344 6.46 10.36 4.76
CA LEU A 344 7.00 9.02 4.51
C LEU A 344 5.93 8.13 3.91
N ASP A 345 6.21 7.58 2.72
CA ASP A 345 5.45 6.48 2.15
C ASP A 345 5.70 5.18 2.97
N PHE A 346 4.93 4.97 4.03
CA PHE A 346 5.01 3.78 4.91
C PHE A 346 4.19 2.60 4.46
#